data_AF-A0A497RF42-F1
#
_entry.id   AF-A0A497RF42-F1
#
_cell.length_a   1.000
_cell.length_b   1.000
_cell.length_c   1.000
_cell.angle_alpha   90.00
_cell.angle_beta   90.00
_cell.angle_gamma   90.00
#
_symmetry.space_group_name_H-M   'P 1'
#
loop_
_entity.id
_entity.type
_entity.pdbx_description
1 polymer ?
#
loop_
_entity_poly.entity_id
_entity_poly.type
_entity_poly.pdbx_seq_one_letter_code
_entity_poly.pdbx_strand_id
1 'polypeptide(L)' 'MTIIDRYILKWLYENSLIDEIPKSLNQKKYKKIEKIVEDLSSEKNMSLAELDLYLWYEKTKKVLK' A
#
# COMPACT_ATOMS: atom_id res chain seq x y z
N MET A 1 -11.11 -0.85 -8.47
CA MET A 1 -11.10 -2.17 -7.82
C MET A 1 -9.72 -2.38 -7.24
N THR A 2 -9.50 -1.94 -6.00
CA THR A 2 -8.20 -2.07 -5.32
C THR A 2 -8.03 -3.51 -4.88
N ILE A 3 -7.10 -4.26 -5.47
CA ILE A 3 -6.75 -5.57 -4.97
C ILE A 3 -5.74 -5.34 -3.84
N ILE A 4 -6.22 -5.30 -2.59
CA ILE A 4 -5.33 -5.24 -1.42
C ILE A 4 -4.64 -6.59 -1.31
N ASP A 5 -3.42 -6.68 -1.84
CA ASP A 5 -2.56 -7.85 -1.66
C ASP A 5 -1.68 -7.71 -0.41
N ARG A 6 -1.14 -8.84 0.07
CA ARG A 6 -0.19 -8.90 1.18
C ARG A 6 1.04 -8.02 0.93
N TYR A 7 1.43 -7.79 -0.32
CA TYR A 7 2.52 -6.86 -0.66
C TYR A 7 2.19 -5.41 -0.31
N ILE A 8 1.00 -4.92 -0.66
CA ILE A 8 0.54 -3.57 -0.32
C ILE A 8 0.47 -3.42 1.19
N LEU A 9 -0.10 -4.40 1.90
CA LEU A 9 -0.15 -4.37 3.37
C LEU A 9 1.25 -4.28 3.99
N LYS A 10 2.21 -5.05 3.47
CA LYS A 10 3.58 -5.03 3.96
C LYS A 10 4.26 -3.68 3.69
N TRP A 11 4.07 -3.10 2.51
CA TRP A 11 4.63 -1.79 2.20
C TRP A 11 4.00 -0.67 3.03
N LEU A 12 2.67 -0.72 3.26
CA LEU A 12 1.97 0.21 4.15
C LEU A 12 2.54 0.14 5.57
N TYR A 13 2.83 -1.08 6.05
CA TYR A 13 3.47 -1.29 7.35
C TYR A 13 4.91 -0.77 7.37
N GLU A 14 5.71 -1.06 6.34
CA GLU A 14 7.09 -0.54 6.22
C GLU A 14 7.16 0.99 6.16
N ASN A 15 6.13 1.64 5.60
CA ASN A 15 6.00 3.10 5.53
C ASN A 15 5.31 3.69 6.77
N SER A 16 5.05 2.88 7.81
CA SER A 16 4.37 3.32 9.05
C SER A 16 2.99 3.94 8.84
N LEU A 17 2.30 3.55 7.76
CA LEU A 17 0.92 3.97 7.46
C LEU A 17 -0.11 3.10 8.18
N ILE A 18 0.29 1.90 8.59
CA ILE A 18 -0.47 1.01 9.47
C ILE A 18 0.46 0.49 10.56
N ASP A 19 -0.03 0.40 11.81
CA ASP A 19 0.76 -0.10 12.95
C ASP A 19 1.01 -1.62 12.91
N GLU A 20 0.16 -2.38 12.22
CA GLU A 20 0.28 -3.83 12.11
C GLU A 20 -0.35 -4.33 10.81
N ILE A 21 0.15 -5.46 10.29
CA ILE A 21 -0.46 -6.16 9.16
C ILE A 21 -1.66 -6.97 9.69
N PRO A 22 -2.91 -6.58 9.34
CA PRO A 22 -4.07 -7.26 9.87
C PRO A 22 -4.18 -8.68 9.32
N LYS A 23 -4.25 -9.69 10.20
CA LYS A 23 -4.50 -11.09 9.80
C LYS A 23 -5.86 -11.30 9.14
N SER A 24 -6.85 -10.50 9.49
CA SER A 24 -8.20 -10.52 8.91
C SER A 24 -8.60 -9.13 8.41
N LEU A 25 -8.88 -9.02 7.12
CA LEU A 25 -9.45 -7.84 6.49
C LEU A 25 -10.96 -7.80 6.74
N ASN A 26 -11.36 -7.21 7.87
CA ASN A 26 -12.77 -6.87 8.05
C ASN A 26 -13.12 -5.62 7.21
N GLN A 27 -14.41 -5.40 6.95
CA GLN A 27 -14.89 -4.32 6.07
C GLN A 27 -14.41 -2.92 6.55
N LYS A 28 -14.26 -2.73 7.87
CA LYS A 28 -13.72 -1.49 8.45
C LYS A 28 -12.25 -1.29 8.11
N LYS A 29 -11.42 -2.32 8.27
CA LYS A 29 -9.99 -2.29 7.94
C LYS A 29 -9.78 -2.10 6.44
N TYR A 30 -10.57 -2.78 5.62
CA TYR A 30 -10.54 -2.61 4.17
C TYR A 30 -10.78 -1.16 3.78
N LYS A 31 -11.86 -0.53 4.25
CA LYS A 31 -12.13 0.90 4.03
C LYS A 31 -11.01 1.81 4.54
N LYS A 32 -10.42 1.49 5.68
CA LYS A 32 -9.31 2.26 6.25
C LYS A 32 -8.09 2.23 5.34
N ILE A 33 -7.73 1.05 4.85
CA ILE A 33 -6.61 0.86 3.92
C ILE A 33 -6.92 1.50 2.57
N GLU A 34 -8.13 1.33 2.04
CA GLU A 34 -8.57 2.01 0.81
C GLU A 34 -8.36 3.52 0.94
N LYS A 35 -8.79 4.11 2.06
CA LYS A 35 -8.63 5.53 2.30
C LYS A 35 -7.16 5.95 2.39
N ILE A 36 -6.30 5.17 3.04
CA ILE A 36 -4.85 5.44 3.09
C ILE A 36 -4.24 5.40 1.69
N VAL A 37 -4.59 4.39 0.89
CA VAL A 37 -4.10 4.25 -0.48
C VAL A 37 -4.62 5.38 -1.37
N GLU A 38 -5.87 5.80 -1.19
CA GLU A 38 -6.46 6.93 -1.89
C GLU A 38 -5.78 8.26 -1.52
N ASP A 39 -5.53 8.49 -0.23
CA ASP A 39 -4.81 9.68 0.26
C ASP A 39 -3.38 9.73 -0.30
N LEU A 40 -2.66 8.60 -0.28
CA LEU A 40 -1.35 8.46 -0.91
C LEU A 40 -1.37 8.73 -2.41
N SER A 41 -2.37 8.18 -3.11
CA SER A 41 -2.53 8.37 -4.55
C SER A 41 -2.74 9.86 -4.87
N SER A 42 -3.51 10.55 -4.04
CA SER A 42 -3.76 11.99 -4.15
C SER A 42 -2.52 12.81 -3.81
N GLU A 43 -1.82 12.49 -2.71
CA GLU A 43 -0.60 13.19 -2.28
C GLU A 43 0.51 13.06 -3.34
N LYS A 44 0.67 11.87 -3.92
CA LYS A 44 1.68 11.61 -4.96
C LYS A 44 1.21 11.96 -6.38
N ASN A 45 -0.04 12.38 -6.57
CA ASN A 45 -0.66 12.55 -7.89
C ASN A 45 -0.47 11.32 -8.79
N MET A 46 -0.50 10.12 -8.19
CA MET A 46 -0.28 8.85 -8.87
C MET A 46 -1.56 8.04 -8.86
N SER A 47 -1.87 7.40 -9.97
CA SER A 47 -2.95 6.43 -10.03
C SER A 47 -2.57 5.12 -9.31
N LEU A 48 -3.55 4.31 -8.89
CA LEU A 48 -3.32 3.00 -8.26
C LEU A 48 -2.35 2.11 -9.06
N ALA A 49 -2.42 2.18 -10.40
CA ALA A 49 -1.54 1.44 -11.29
C ALA A 49 -0.08 1.95 -11.22
N GLU A 50 0.12 3.26 -11.14
CA GLU A 50 1.45 3.85 -10.95
C GLU A 50 2.00 3.54 -9.57
N LEU A 51 1.14 3.49 -8.55
CA LEU A 51 1.51 3.12 -7.20
C LEU A 51 1.96 1.66 -7.13
N ASP A 52 1.31 0.76 -7.87
CA ASP A 52 1.72 -0.65 -8.02
C ASP A 52 3.10 -0.77 -8.71
N LEU A 53 3.31 0.00 -9.78
CA LEU A 53 4.62 0.08 -10.46
C LEU A 53 5.70 0.66 -9.53
N TYR A 54 5.36 1.68 -8.75
CA TYR A 54 6.25 2.32 -7.77
C TYR A 54 6.63 1.35 -6.66
N LEU A 55 5.64 0.64 -6.10
CA LEU A 55 5.83 -0.44 -5.12
C LEU A 55 6.80 -1.50 -5.64
N TRP A 56 6.61 -1.93 -6.88
CA TRP A 56 7.48 -2.90 -7.55
C TRP A 56 8.91 -2.36 -7.75
N TYR A 57 9.03 -1.10 -8.14
CA TYR A 57 10.31 -0.43 -8.36
C TYR A 57 11.08 -0.17 -7.06
N GLU A 58 10.41 0.24 -5.99
CA GLU A 58 11.04 0.45 -4.67
C GLU A 58 11.58 -0.88 -4.12
N LYS A 59 10.84 -1.97 -4.30
CA LYS A 59 11.26 -3.32 -3.90
C LYS A 59 12.52 -3.77 -4.63
N THR A 60 12.66 -3.46 -5.92
CA THR A 60 13.87 -3.77 -6.71
C THR A 60 15.05 -2.85 -6.36
N LYS A 61 14.80 -1.57 -6.04
CA LYS A 61 15.85 -0.66 -5.55
C LYS A 61 16.38 -1.03 -4.16
N LYS A 62 15.53 -1.50 -3.24
CA LYS A 62 15.96 -1.96 -1.91
C LYS A 62 16.86 -3.21 -1.94
N VAL A 63 16.78 -4.03 -2.99
CA VAL A 63 17.61 -5.25 -3.15
C VAL A 63 19.05 -4.93 -3.59
N LEU A 64 19.31 -3.72 -4.09
CA LEU A 64 20.66 -3.24 -4.41
C LEU A 64 21.29 -2.53 -3.20
N LYS A 65 21.53 -3.27 -2.12
CA LYS A 65 22.57 -2.93 -1.12
C LYS A 65 23.09 -4.18 -0.43
#